data_AF-A0A1G4FHU4-F1
#
_entry.id   AF-A0A1G4FHU4-F1
#
_cell.length_a   1.000
_cell.length_b   1.000
_cell.length_c   1.000
_cell.angle_alpha   90.00
_cell.angle_beta   90.00
_cell.angle_gamma   90.00
#
_symmetry.space_group_name_H-M   'P 1'
#
loop_
_entity.id
_entity.type
_entity.pdbx_description
1 polymer ?
#
loop_
_entity_poly.entity_id
_entity_poly.type
_entity_poly.pdbx_seq_one_letter_code
_entity_poly.pdbx_strand_id
1 'polypeptide(L)' 'MEDKKNQKNSAEPRHYDKKYVFGNTTVYVVAPKITEEEKQKRWESFREIATQIFLESEEREANHE' A
#
# COMPACT_ATOMS: atom_id res chain seq x y z
N MET A 1 19.24 1.06 -48.43
CA MET A 1 19.21 -0.22 -47.71
C MET A 1 18.94 0.10 -46.26
N GLU A 2 17.92 -0.52 -45.69
CA GLU A 2 17.18 -0.14 -44.48
C GLU A 2 18.01 0.19 -43.23
N ASP A 3 17.76 1.38 -42.69
CA ASP A 3 17.99 1.79 -41.32
C ASP A 3 17.14 0.95 -40.35
N LYS A 4 17.66 -0.18 -39.87
CA LYS A 4 17.02 -0.93 -38.78
C LYS A 4 17.44 -0.38 -37.41
N LYS A 5 16.97 0.84 -37.10
CA LYS A 5 16.92 1.36 -35.73
C LYS A 5 15.74 0.69 -34.99
N ASN A 6 15.86 -0.60 -34.69
CA ASN A 6 14.87 -1.29 -33.85
C ASN A 6 15.16 -0.97 -32.39
N GLN A 7 14.60 0.16 -31.94
CA GLN A 7 14.56 0.58 -30.55
C GLN A 7 13.74 -0.44 -29.77
N LYS A 8 14.43 -1.45 -29.22
CA LYS A 8 13.89 -2.37 -28.22
C LYS A 8 13.54 -1.56 -26.99
N ASN A 9 12.31 -1.04 -26.97
CA ASN A 9 11.59 -0.68 -25.74
C ASN A 9 11.35 -1.98 -24.98
N SER A 10 12.42 -2.50 -24.39
CA SER A 10 12.37 -3.62 -23.47
C SER A 10 11.80 -3.04 -22.19
N ALA A 11 10.46 -3.01 -22.09
CA ALA A 11 9.77 -2.66 -20.87
C ALA A 11 10.39 -3.51 -19.75
N GLU A 12 11.08 -2.87 -18.82
CA GLU A 12 11.72 -3.52 -17.69
C GLU A 12 10.68 -4.41 -16.98
N PRO A 13 11.05 -5.61 -16.52
CA PRO A 13 10.12 -6.47 -15.81
C PRO A 13 9.63 -5.71 -14.58
N ARG A 14 8.36 -5.30 -14.58
CA ARG A 14 7.70 -4.71 -13.41
C ARG A 14 7.94 -5.66 -12.23
N HIS A 15 8.64 -5.18 -11.21
CA HIS A 15 8.89 -5.95 -10.00
C HIS A 15 7.58 -6.03 -9.22
N TYR A 16 7.10 -7.25 -8.97
CA TYR A 16 5.87 -7.51 -8.22
C TYR A 16 6.24 -8.26 -6.95
N ASP A 17 5.71 -7.83 -5.81
CA ASP A 17 5.97 -8.46 -4.51
C ASP A 17 5.22 -9.78 -4.37
N LYS A 18 3.98 -9.84 -4.89
CA LYS A 18 3.18 -11.07 -4.91
C LYS A 18 2.35 -11.19 -6.18
N LYS A 19 2.08 -12.42 -6.59
CA LYS A 19 1.19 -12.77 -7.72
C LYS A 19 0.14 -13.75 -7.23
N TYR A 20 -1.13 -13.48 -7.55
CA TYR A 20 -2.25 -14.38 -7.30
C TYR A 20 -2.96 -14.70 -8.60
N VAL A 21 -3.40 -15.95 -8.76
CA VAL A 21 -4.14 -16.42 -9.93
C VAL A 21 -5.48 -16.98 -9.47
N PHE A 22 -6.57 -16.46 -10.03
CA PHE A 22 -7.94 -16.86 -9.75
C PHE A 22 -8.64 -17.14 -11.07
N GLY A 23 -8.75 -18.42 -11.44
CA GLY A 23 -9.27 -18.83 -12.74
C GLY A 23 -8.46 -18.21 -13.89
N ASN A 24 -9.11 -17.35 -14.66
CA ASN A 24 -8.54 -16.58 -15.78
C ASN A 24 -8.07 -15.17 -15.38
N THR A 25 -8.20 -14.77 -14.10
CA THR A 25 -7.72 -13.49 -13.59
C THR A 25 -6.35 -13.63 -12.93
N THR A 26 -5.43 -12.72 -13.23
CA THR A 26 -4.13 -12.62 -12.55
C THR A 26 -4.02 -11.28 -11.83
N VAL A 27 -3.77 -11.31 -10.53
CA VAL A 27 -3.58 -10.13 -9.68
C VAL A 27 -2.10 -10.01 -9.33
N TYR A 28 -1.52 -8.84 -9.58
CA TYR A 28 -0.16 -8.50 -9.20
C TYR A 28 -0.19 -7.48 -8.05
N VAL A 29 0.42 -7.82 -6.92
CA VAL A 29 0.56 -6.92 -5.78
C VAL A 29 1.92 -6.24 -5.86
N VAL A 30 1.88 -4.91 -5.83
CA VAL A 30 3.06 -4.05 -5.73
C VAL A 30 2.94 -3.30 -4.41
N ALA A 31 3.69 -3.76 -3.41
CA ALA A 31 3.83 -3.07 -2.14
C ALA A 31 4.96 -2.04 -2.28
N PRO A 32 4.72 -0.76 -1.96
CA PRO A 32 5.81 0.20 -1.90
C PRO A 32 6.82 -0.27 -0.83
N LYS A 33 8.12 -0.14 -1.11
CA LYS A 33 9.16 -0.37 -0.11
C LYS A 33 9.04 0.75 0.92
N ILE A 34 8.55 0.42 2.12
CA ILE A 34 8.44 1.35 3.24
C ILE A 34 9.68 1.16 4.10
N THR A 35 10.39 2.26 4.40
CA THR A 35 11.52 2.22 5.33
C THR A 35 11.06 2.03 6.78
N GLU A 36 11.95 1.62 7.69
CA GLU A 36 11.57 1.45 9.09
C GLU A 36 11.17 2.79 9.74
N GLU A 37 11.79 3.90 9.33
CA GLU A 37 11.42 5.27 9.76
C GLU A 37 9.98 5.62 9.32
N GLU A 38 9.65 5.44 8.04
CA GLU A 38 8.30 5.70 7.54
C GLU A 38 7.25 4.78 8.19
N LYS A 39 7.62 3.52 8.46
CA LYS A 39 6.76 2.57 9.16
C LYS A 39 6.50 3.05 10.59
N GLN A 40 7.52 3.51 11.30
CA GLN A 40 7.36 4.05 12.66
C GLN A 40 6.46 5.29 12.66
N LYS A 41 6.66 6.22 11.71
CA LYS A 41 5.80 7.40 11.55
C LYS A 41 4.34 7.04 11.28
N ARG A 42 4.09 6.04 10.42
CA ARG A 42 2.73 5.53 10.16
C ARG A 42 2.09 4.92 11.41
N TRP A 43 2.87 4.19 12.21
CA TRP A 43 2.38 3.60 13.46
C TRP A 43 2.07 4.64 14.53
N GLU A 44 2.84 5.72 14.60
CA GLU A 44 2.57 6.85 15.48
C GLU A 44 1.24 7.51 15.13
N SER A 45 1.03 7.88 13.86
CA SER A 45 -0.24 8.46 13.40
C SER A 45 -1.43 7.51 13.61
N PHE A 46 -1.22 6.20 13.42
CA PHE A 46 -2.25 5.21 13.70
C PHE A 46 -2.65 5.21 15.19
N ARG A 47 -1.68 5.28 16.11
CA ARG A 47 -1.95 5.33 17.55
C ARG A 47 -2.68 6.59 17.96
N GLU A 48 -2.31 7.74 17.40
CA GLU A 48 -3.01 9.01 17.67
C GLU A 48 -4.49 8.91 17.29
N ILE A 49 -4.79 8.44 16.07
CA ILE A 49 -6.16 8.26 15.59
C ILE A 49 -6.92 7.24 16.44
N ALA A 50 -6.30 6.10 16.76
CA ALA A 50 -6.93 5.07 17.58
C ALA A 50 -7.27 5.57 18.99
N THR A 51 -6.37 6.36 19.58
CA THR A 51 -6.59 6.98 20.90
C THR A 51 -7.75 7.97 20.84
N GLN A 52 -7.80 8.81 19.79
CA GLN A 52 -8.88 9.77 19.60
C GLN A 52 -10.24 9.08 19.48
N ILE A 53 -10.33 8.02 18.67
CA ILE A 53 -11.56 7.24 18.50
C ILE A 53 -11.98 6.59 19.82
N PHE A 54 -11.03 6.06 20.60
CA PHE A 54 -11.31 5.43 21.88
C PHE A 54 -11.91 6.43 22.87
N LEU A 55 -11.26 7.60 23.05
CA LEU A 55 -11.75 8.66 23.94
C LEU A 55 -13.11 9.20 23.51
N GLU A 56 -13.32 9.39 22.20
CA GLU A 56 -14.62 9.83 21.67
C GLU A 56 -15.71 8.78 21.91
N SER A 57 -15.36 7.49 21.91
CA SER A 57 -16.31 6.41 22.21
C SER A 57 -16.70 6.41 23.69
N GLU A 58 -15.75 6.57 24.61
CA GLU A 58 -16.04 6.67 26.05
C GLU A 58 -16.89 7.90 26.39
N GLU A 59 -16.60 9.05 25.77
CA GLU A 59 -17.39 10.28 25.99
C GLU A 59 -18.83 10.15 25.49
N ARG A 60 -19.06 9.42 24.40
CA ARG A 60 -20.41 9.16 23.88
C ARG A 60 -21.21 8.22 24.79
N GLU A 61 -20.55 7.25 25.42
CA GLU A 61 -21.20 6.35 26.39
C GLU A 61 -21.55 7.09 27.69
N ALA A 62 -20.66 7.96 28.18
CA ALA A 62 -20.90 8.73 29.40
C ALA A 62 -21.99 9.81 29.29
N ASN A 63 -22.27 10.32 28.09
CA ASN A 63 -23.31 11.33 27.85
C ASN A 63 -24.70 10.74 27.53
N HIS A 64 -24.82 9.42 27.46
CA HIS A 64 -26.07 8.72 27.12
C HIS A 64 -26.68 7.94 28.31
N GLU A 65 -26.18 8.21 29.52
CA GLU A 65 -26.68 7.78 30.84
C GLU A 65 -27.29 8.97 31.60
#